data_AF-A0AAD4CTS3-F1
#
_entry.id   AF-A0AAD4CTS3-F1
#
_cell.length_a   1.000
_cell.length_b   1.000
_cell.length_c   1.000
_cell.angle_alpha   90.00
_cell.angle_beta   90.00
_cell.angle_gamma   90.00
#
_symmetry.space_group_name_H-M   'P 1'
#
loop_
_entity.id
_entity.type
_entity.pdbx_description
1 polymer ?
#
loop_
_entity_poly.entity_id
_entity_poly.type
_entity_poly.pdbx_seq_one_letter_code
_entity_poly.pdbx_strand_id
1 'polypeptide(L)'
;MQWVNISTYDDNEVQNYTGPFYAMSPAREAAVYEKVISRGGMYQENAYKGPPSPERDAVWNKLLEPIDIRVSKDTLEQLNITGLELNDHSGYYGGLNVYHHLHCLRYIRGVMRQEHFHNKPTNDPEFMEHVYHCIDDIRQALMCNPDLSIYTWTWIPGDRKPRPMLDIPQECVNWDKLNSWASDRSFDVFEPNLLVHPELGSSFPVVDRKLQSSALSNETGLAHPRQDFHDHSADASSSDIHIHT
;
A
#
# COMPACT_ATOMS: atom_id res chain seq x y z
N MET A 1 4.19 20.58 35.75
CA MET A 1 4.45 19.90 34.46
C MET A 1 4.16 18.44 34.67
N GLN A 2 3.07 17.96 34.07
CA GLN A 2 2.59 16.60 34.25
C GLN A 2 2.99 15.82 33.01
N TRP A 3 3.75 14.76 33.22
CA TRP A 3 4.25 13.88 32.18
C TRP A 3 3.11 13.00 31.68
N VAL A 4 2.94 12.90 30.36
CA VAL A 4 1.96 11.98 29.76
C VAL A 4 2.64 10.62 29.64
N ASN A 5 2.13 9.65 30.42
CA ASN A 5 2.43 8.23 30.24
C ASN A 5 1.85 7.79 28.89
N ILE A 6 2.67 7.20 28.03
CA ILE A 6 2.21 6.46 26.85
C ILE A 6 1.43 5.27 27.40
N SER A 7 0.10 5.26 27.24
CA SER A 7 -0.74 4.17 27.73
C SER A 7 -0.41 2.89 26.96
N THR A 8 -0.17 1.81 27.69
CA THR A 8 -0.23 0.44 27.16
C THR A 8 -1.66 0.17 26.73
N TYR A 9 -1.89 0.06 25.42
CA TYR A 9 -3.15 -0.42 24.87
C TYR A 9 -3.29 -1.91 25.23
N ASP A 10 -4.47 -2.34 25.68
CA ASP A 10 -4.75 -3.74 26.04
C ASP A 10 -5.29 -4.46 24.80
N ASP A 11 -4.49 -5.35 24.21
CA ASP A 11 -4.78 -6.04 22.94
C ASP A 11 -5.84 -7.15 23.05
N ASN A 12 -6.48 -7.33 24.21
CA ASN A 12 -7.27 -8.54 24.48
C ASN A 12 -8.79 -8.44 24.23
N GLU A 13 -9.30 -7.34 23.67
CA GLU A 13 -10.74 -7.21 23.38
C GLU A 13 -11.05 -7.25 21.88
N VAL A 14 -11.00 -8.46 21.30
CA VAL A 14 -11.48 -8.68 19.91
C VAL A 14 -13.01 -8.70 19.90
N GLN A 15 -13.60 -7.51 19.75
CA GLN A 15 -15.03 -7.35 19.51
C GLN A 15 -15.35 -7.77 18.05
N ASN A 16 -16.29 -8.71 17.87
CA ASN A 16 -16.75 -9.14 16.55
C ASN A 16 -17.66 -8.06 15.93
N TYR A 17 -17.16 -7.29 14.98
CA TYR A 17 -17.95 -6.31 14.22
C TYR A 17 -18.28 -6.84 12.81
N THR A 18 -19.57 -6.86 12.46
CA THR A 18 -20.05 -7.25 11.12
C THR A 18 -20.60 -6.02 10.39
N GLY A 19 -19.77 -5.37 9.57
CA GLY A 19 -20.12 -4.24 8.68
C GLY A 19 -18.84 -3.53 8.19
N PRO A 20 -18.84 -2.86 7.02
CA PRO A 20 -17.60 -2.72 6.24
C PRO A 20 -16.53 -1.79 6.82
N PHE A 21 -16.83 -0.87 7.73
CA PHE A 21 -15.83 -0.05 8.42
C PHE A 21 -16.46 0.46 9.73
N TYR A 22 -15.89 0.19 10.90
CA TYR A 22 -16.37 0.71 12.21
C TYR A 22 -15.32 1.52 13.01
N ALA A 23 -14.12 1.78 12.49
CA ALA A 23 -13.26 2.84 13.05
C ALA A 23 -13.91 4.23 12.90
N MET A 24 -14.31 4.86 14.00
CA MET A 24 -14.89 6.20 14.00
C MET A 24 -13.98 7.15 13.21
N SER A 25 -14.52 7.79 12.18
CA SER A 25 -13.82 8.83 11.42
C SER A 25 -14.83 9.85 10.90
N PRO A 26 -14.66 11.14 11.20
CA PRO A 26 -15.49 12.20 10.63
C PRO A 26 -15.43 12.27 9.09
N ALA A 27 -14.33 11.80 8.47
CA ALA A 27 -14.19 11.83 7.03
C ALA A 27 -15.12 10.85 6.30
N ARG A 28 -15.82 9.97 7.03
CA ARG A 28 -16.85 9.07 6.47
C ARG A 28 -17.97 9.84 5.77
N GLU A 29 -18.32 11.04 6.23
CA GLU A 29 -19.35 11.86 5.60
C GLU A 29 -18.98 12.27 4.17
N ALA A 30 -17.68 12.35 3.86
CA ALA A 30 -17.17 12.63 2.52
C ALA A 30 -17.02 11.37 1.65
N ALA A 31 -17.11 10.17 2.22
CA ALA A 31 -16.91 8.91 1.51
C ALA A 31 -18.19 8.45 0.81
N VAL A 32 -18.40 8.94 -0.41
CA VAL A 32 -19.47 8.46 -1.31
C VAL A 32 -18.88 7.50 -2.32
N TYR A 33 -19.33 6.24 -2.30
CA TYR A 33 -18.83 5.19 -3.18
C TYR A 33 -19.58 5.20 -4.53
N GLU A 34 -18.81 5.31 -5.61
CA GLU A 34 -19.30 5.17 -6.97
C GLU A 34 -18.61 4.02 -7.70
N LYS A 35 -19.32 3.41 -8.64
CA LYS A 35 -18.74 2.35 -9.47
C LYS A 35 -17.81 2.96 -10.50
N VAL A 36 -16.51 2.78 -10.31
CA VAL A 36 -15.48 3.17 -11.27
C VAL A 36 -14.88 1.94 -11.97
N ILE A 37 -14.41 2.12 -13.20
CA ILE A 37 -13.59 1.12 -13.88
C ILE A 37 -12.13 1.52 -13.66
N SER A 38 -11.37 0.66 -12.97
CA SER A 38 -9.93 0.83 -12.82
C SER A 38 -9.27 0.83 -14.20
N ARG A 39 -8.45 1.86 -14.46
CA ARG A 39 -7.65 2.00 -15.70
C ARG A 39 -6.18 1.76 -15.40
N GLY A 40 -5.90 0.72 -14.62
CA GLY A 40 -4.57 0.32 -14.20
C GLY A 40 -3.92 -0.77 -15.06
N GLY A 41 -4.49 -1.13 -16.22
CA GLY A 41 -3.90 -2.17 -17.07
C GLY A 41 -2.48 -1.80 -17.53
N MET A 42 -1.60 -2.81 -17.65
CA MET A 42 -0.18 -2.62 -18.03
C MET A 42 0.00 -1.69 -19.24
N TYR A 43 -0.80 -1.89 -20.30
CA TYR A 43 -0.71 -1.09 -21.53
C TYR A 43 -1.74 0.05 -21.63
N GLN A 44 -2.46 0.36 -20.56
CA GLN A 44 -3.45 1.44 -20.54
C GLN A 44 -2.84 2.75 -20.06
N GLU A 45 -2.93 3.80 -20.87
CA GLU A 45 -2.43 5.13 -20.51
C GLU A 45 -3.39 5.89 -19.59
N ASN A 46 -2.82 6.64 -18.64
CA ASN A 46 -3.54 7.60 -17.81
C ASN A 46 -2.62 8.71 -17.29
N ALA A 47 -3.19 9.74 -16.66
CA ALA A 47 -2.45 10.93 -16.25
C ALA A 47 -1.44 10.71 -15.12
N TYR A 48 -1.55 9.63 -14.34
CA TYR A 48 -0.71 9.35 -13.17
C TYR A 48 0.41 8.35 -13.46
N LYS A 49 0.18 7.42 -14.40
CA LYS A 49 1.11 6.36 -14.81
C LYS A 49 2.20 6.89 -15.74
N GLY A 50 3.42 6.38 -15.63
CA GLY A 50 4.54 6.57 -16.57
C GLY A 50 5.63 7.55 -16.08
N PRO A 51 6.60 7.89 -16.95
CA PRO A 51 7.80 8.64 -16.57
C PRO A 51 7.47 10.06 -16.09
N PRO A 52 8.26 10.65 -15.18
CA PRO A 52 8.01 12.01 -14.72
C PRO A 52 7.88 13.03 -15.86
N SER A 53 6.86 13.87 -15.78
CA SER A 53 6.67 15.02 -16.67
C SER A 53 5.98 16.14 -15.88
N PRO A 54 6.13 17.41 -16.28
CA PRO A 54 5.49 18.53 -15.60
C PRO A 54 3.97 18.35 -15.42
N GLU A 55 3.29 17.82 -16.43
CA GLU A 55 1.84 17.58 -16.44
C GLU A 55 1.44 16.53 -15.40
N ARG A 56 2.24 15.47 -15.28
CA ARG A 56 1.96 14.36 -14.37
C ARG A 56 2.33 14.70 -12.94
N ASP A 57 3.42 15.44 -12.75
CA ASP A 57 3.75 16.00 -11.44
C ASP A 57 2.67 16.98 -10.98
N ALA A 58 2.04 17.73 -11.90
CA ALA A 58 0.90 18.60 -11.59
C ALA A 58 -0.33 17.82 -11.11
N VAL A 59 -0.70 16.69 -11.74
CA VAL A 59 -1.84 15.89 -11.25
C VAL A 59 -1.54 15.20 -9.92
N TRP A 60 -0.30 14.75 -9.68
CA TRP A 60 0.13 14.23 -8.38
C TRP A 60 0.12 15.30 -7.28
N ASN A 61 0.56 16.52 -7.59
CA ASN A 61 0.47 17.65 -6.67
C ASN A 61 -0.99 17.94 -6.34
N LYS A 62 -1.86 18.03 -7.35
CA LYS A 62 -3.28 18.29 -7.17
C LYS A 62 -3.97 17.23 -6.30
N LEU A 63 -3.64 15.96 -6.50
CA LEU A 63 -4.17 14.86 -5.70
C LEU A 63 -3.82 14.99 -4.21
N LEU A 64 -2.67 15.57 -3.89
CA LEU A 64 -2.15 15.71 -2.53
C LEU A 64 -2.39 17.11 -1.91
N GLU A 65 -3.03 18.03 -2.62
CA GLU A 65 -3.37 19.36 -2.11
C GLU A 65 -4.06 19.35 -0.72
N PRO A 66 -5.02 18.44 -0.44
CA PRO A 66 -5.73 18.42 0.85
C PRO A 66 -5.07 17.53 1.91
N ILE A 67 -3.75 17.31 1.86
CA ILE A 67 -3.03 16.49 2.86
C ILE A 67 -3.10 17.10 4.27
N ASP A 68 -3.18 18.43 4.33
CA ASP A 68 -3.29 19.19 5.56
C ASP A 68 -4.76 19.63 5.76
N ILE A 69 -5.40 19.14 6.82
CA ILE A 69 -6.78 19.48 7.16
C ILE A 69 -6.86 20.11 8.56
N ARG A 70 -8.00 20.76 8.80
CA ARG A 70 -8.37 21.28 10.12
C ARG A 70 -9.31 20.29 10.79
N VAL A 71 -9.00 19.93 12.02
CA VAL A 71 -9.77 18.99 12.84
C VAL A 71 -10.35 19.74 14.04
N SER A 72 -11.62 19.47 14.37
CA SER A 72 -12.28 20.08 15.53
C SER A 72 -11.79 19.45 16.84
N LYS A 73 -11.96 20.18 17.95
CA LYS A 73 -11.68 19.66 19.29
C LYS A 73 -12.51 18.41 19.60
N ASP A 74 -13.81 18.47 19.31
CA ASP A 74 -14.76 17.37 19.55
C ASP A 74 -14.32 16.08 18.85
N THR A 75 -13.78 16.17 17.62
CA THR A 75 -13.23 15.01 16.91
C THR A 75 -12.05 14.41 17.66
N LEU A 76 -11.11 15.23 18.14
CA LEU A 76 -9.94 14.72 18.87
C LEU A 76 -10.35 14.03 20.18
N GLU A 77 -11.32 14.60 20.90
CA GLU A 77 -11.88 14.00 22.12
C GLU A 77 -12.59 12.68 21.85
N GLN A 78 -13.38 12.60 20.78
CA GLN A 78 -14.06 11.38 20.36
C GLN A 78 -13.11 10.25 19.95
N LEU A 79 -12.03 10.60 19.25
CA LEU A 79 -10.99 9.66 18.84
C LEU A 79 -9.97 9.37 19.96
N ASN A 80 -10.06 10.07 21.10
CA ASN A 80 -9.10 9.99 22.20
C ASN A 80 -7.65 10.20 21.75
N ILE A 81 -7.41 11.17 20.87
CA ILE A 81 -6.08 11.57 20.38
C ILE A 81 -5.81 13.04 20.69
N THR A 82 -4.53 13.41 20.77
CA THR A 82 -4.12 14.81 20.93
C THR A 82 -3.73 15.43 19.60
N GLY A 83 -3.70 16.76 19.51
CA GLY A 83 -3.24 17.45 18.31
C GLY A 83 -2.67 18.83 18.59
N LEU A 84 -2.04 19.39 17.57
CA LEU A 84 -1.45 20.73 17.60
C LEU A 84 -2.50 21.76 17.22
N GLU A 85 -2.88 22.62 18.17
CA GLU A 85 -3.83 23.70 17.93
C GLU A 85 -3.24 24.75 16.97
N LEU A 86 -4.06 25.23 16.04
CA LEU A 86 -3.71 26.30 15.13
C LEU A 86 -3.73 27.64 15.89
N ASN A 87 -2.83 28.56 15.52
CA ASN A 87 -2.67 29.84 16.22
C ASN A 87 -3.89 30.77 16.15
N ASP A 88 -4.79 30.55 15.19
CA ASP A 88 -6.05 31.29 15.05
C ASP A 88 -7.21 30.67 15.86
N HIS A 89 -6.95 29.60 16.62
CA HIS A 89 -7.93 28.83 17.39
C HIS A 89 -9.08 28.25 16.54
N SER A 90 -8.89 28.15 15.22
CA SER A 90 -9.91 27.61 14.33
C SER A 90 -10.06 26.09 14.44
N GLY A 91 -9.05 25.41 14.99
CA GLY A 91 -9.03 23.97 15.20
C GLY A 91 -7.61 23.46 15.39
N TYR A 92 -7.42 22.19 15.07
CA TYR A 92 -6.16 21.47 15.21
C TYR A 92 -5.65 21.05 13.85
N TYR A 93 -4.32 20.98 13.72
CA TYR A 93 -3.68 20.42 12.55
C TYR A 93 -3.95 18.90 12.53
N GLY A 94 -4.69 18.41 11.52
CA GLY A 94 -4.89 16.98 11.24
C GLY A 94 -4.67 16.62 9.75
N GLY A 95 -4.58 15.32 9.46
CA GLY A 95 -4.43 14.78 8.10
C GLY A 95 -5.18 13.45 8.00
N LEU A 96 -5.59 13.05 6.79
CA LEU A 96 -6.15 11.71 6.56
C LEU A 96 -5.05 10.75 6.10
N ASN A 97 -5.05 9.54 6.64
CA ASN A 97 -3.99 8.58 6.39
C ASN A 97 -3.91 8.14 4.90
N VAL A 98 -5.02 8.17 4.15
CA VAL A 98 -5.00 7.99 2.69
C VAL A 98 -4.07 8.97 1.98
N TYR A 99 -4.02 10.25 2.39
CA TYR A 99 -3.12 11.23 1.78
C TYR A 99 -1.67 11.00 2.19
N HIS A 100 -1.44 10.51 3.41
CA HIS A 100 -0.11 10.08 3.83
C HIS A 100 0.38 8.88 3.02
N HIS A 101 -0.45 7.86 2.79
CA HIS A 101 -0.14 6.72 1.91
C HIS A 101 0.19 7.18 0.47
N LEU A 102 -0.64 8.07 -0.10
CA LEU A 102 -0.41 8.63 -1.43
C LEU A 102 0.87 9.49 -1.48
N HIS A 103 1.19 10.22 -0.42
CA HIS A 103 2.43 10.99 -0.30
C HIS A 103 3.66 10.07 -0.29
N CYS A 104 3.64 9.00 0.51
CA CYS A 104 4.70 7.99 0.54
C CYS A 104 4.88 7.32 -0.83
N LEU A 105 3.77 6.96 -1.50
CA LEU A 105 3.81 6.38 -2.84
C LEU A 105 4.42 7.34 -3.87
N ARG A 106 4.09 8.64 -3.80
CA ARG A 106 4.73 9.68 -4.62
C ARG A 106 6.22 9.82 -4.30
N TYR A 107 6.61 9.71 -3.04
CA TYR A 107 8.01 9.74 -2.64
C TYR A 107 8.78 8.55 -3.24
N ILE A 108 8.22 7.33 -3.16
CA ILE A 108 8.78 6.13 -3.80
C ILE A 108 8.92 6.34 -5.31
N ARG A 109 7.88 6.84 -5.98
CA ARG A 109 7.96 7.23 -7.41
C ARG A 109 9.16 8.17 -7.68
N GLY A 110 9.41 9.13 -6.79
CA GLY A 110 10.51 10.07 -6.89
C GLY A 110 11.90 9.47 -6.64
N VAL A 111 12.00 8.44 -5.79
CA VAL A 111 13.25 7.72 -5.49
C VAL A 111 13.58 6.68 -6.54
N MET A 112 12.59 5.98 -7.10
CA MET A 112 12.78 5.03 -8.22
C MET A 112 13.36 5.71 -9.48
N ARG A 113 13.29 7.04 -9.54
CA ARG A 113 13.96 7.89 -10.54
C ARG A 113 15.47 8.03 -10.31
N GLN A 114 15.94 7.97 -9.05
CA GLN A 114 17.36 8.20 -8.77
C GLN A 114 18.19 7.09 -9.39
N GLU A 115 19.28 7.51 -10.03
CA GLU A 115 20.22 6.75 -10.85
C GLU A 115 20.84 5.52 -10.14
N HIS A 116 20.43 5.14 -8.93
CA HIS A 116 20.99 4.01 -8.18
C HIS A 116 20.74 2.61 -8.75
N PHE A 117 20.11 2.49 -9.92
CA PHE A 117 20.06 1.24 -10.66
C PHE A 117 21.25 1.05 -11.63
N HIS A 118 22.42 1.64 -11.37
CA HIS A 118 23.62 1.50 -12.20
C HIS A 118 24.07 0.04 -12.48
N ASN A 119 23.58 -0.96 -11.73
CA ASN A 119 23.96 -2.37 -11.88
C ASN A 119 22.79 -3.33 -12.19
N LYS A 120 21.60 -2.83 -12.52
CA LYS A 120 20.45 -3.60 -13.03
C LYS A 120 19.82 -2.85 -14.21
N PRO A 121 19.07 -3.49 -15.12
CA PRO A 121 18.73 -2.89 -16.41
C PRO A 121 17.67 -1.77 -16.24
N THR A 122 18.09 -0.57 -15.85
CA THR A 122 17.28 0.66 -15.97
C THR A 122 17.01 1.06 -17.41
N ASN A 123 17.61 0.35 -18.37
CA ASN A 123 17.39 0.49 -19.80
C ASN A 123 16.36 -0.50 -20.35
N ASP A 124 15.75 -1.36 -19.52
CA ASP A 124 14.64 -2.22 -19.95
C ASP A 124 13.32 -1.44 -19.87
N PRO A 125 12.71 -1.08 -21.01
CA PRO A 125 11.45 -0.35 -21.03
C PRO A 125 10.30 -1.15 -20.43
N GLU A 126 10.32 -2.49 -20.52
CA GLU A 126 9.26 -3.34 -19.97
C GLU A 126 9.30 -3.36 -18.44
N PHE A 127 10.50 -3.47 -17.86
CA PHE A 127 10.70 -3.34 -16.42
C PHE A 127 10.18 -2.00 -15.89
N MET A 128 10.52 -0.89 -16.56
CA MET A 128 10.08 0.43 -16.13
C MET A 128 8.57 0.63 -16.31
N GLU A 129 7.98 0.09 -17.38
CA GLU A 129 6.52 0.09 -17.54
C GLU A 129 5.84 -0.69 -16.41
N HIS A 130 6.40 -1.83 -16.00
CA HIS A 130 5.91 -2.59 -14.84
C HIS A 130 5.97 -1.75 -13.56
N VAL A 131 7.08 -1.06 -13.30
CA VAL A 131 7.22 -0.16 -12.13
C VAL A 131 6.15 0.92 -12.15
N TYR A 132 5.93 1.59 -13.29
CA TYR A 132 4.92 2.64 -13.40
C TYR A 132 3.51 2.12 -13.23
N HIS A 133 3.19 0.98 -13.83
CA HIS A 133 1.93 0.27 -13.65
C HIS A 133 1.68 -0.08 -12.18
N CYS A 134 2.65 -0.66 -11.47
CA CYS A 134 2.50 -1.01 -10.06
C CYS A 134 2.23 0.21 -9.17
N ILE A 135 2.94 1.32 -9.42
CA ILE A 135 2.71 2.57 -8.67
C ILE A 135 1.29 3.08 -8.90
N ASP A 136 0.80 3.06 -10.14
CA ASP A 136 -0.54 3.52 -10.44
C ASP A 136 -1.64 2.57 -9.93
N ASP A 137 -1.40 1.25 -9.93
CA ASP A 137 -2.31 0.26 -9.38
C ASP A 137 -2.50 0.45 -7.87
N ILE A 138 -1.40 0.62 -7.12
CA ILE A 138 -1.45 0.92 -5.68
C ILE A 138 -2.16 2.25 -5.43
N ARG A 139 -1.89 3.30 -6.24
CA ARG A 139 -2.60 4.58 -6.14
C ARG A 139 -4.11 4.38 -6.29
N GLN A 140 -4.54 3.59 -7.27
CA GLN A 140 -5.96 3.29 -7.48
C GLN A 140 -6.56 2.50 -6.33
N ALA A 141 -5.85 1.50 -5.80
CA ALA A 141 -6.29 0.75 -4.64
C ALA A 141 -6.49 1.64 -3.40
N LEU A 142 -5.57 2.56 -3.13
CA LEU A 142 -5.66 3.55 -2.06
C LEU A 142 -6.83 4.52 -2.25
N MET A 143 -7.18 4.87 -3.49
CA MET A 143 -8.33 5.73 -3.77
C MET A 143 -9.67 4.98 -3.70
N CYS A 144 -9.70 3.68 -4.02
CA CYS A 144 -10.90 2.85 -3.93
C CYS A 144 -11.21 2.43 -2.49
N ASN A 145 -10.16 2.22 -1.68
CA ASN A 145 -10.26 1.84 -0.28
C ASN A 145 -9.43 2.81 0.58
N PRO A 146 -9.90 4.06 0.72
CA PRO A 146 -9.15 5.08 1.43
C PRO A 146 -9.13 4.79 2.93
N ASP A 147 -7.95 4.86 3.55
CA ASP A 147 -7.85 4.93 5.00
C ASP A 147 -8.26 6.34 5.47
N LEU A 148 -9.45 6.40 6.06
CA LEU A 148 -10.06 7.64 6.55
C LEU A 148 -9.62 7.99 7.98
N SER A 149 -8.71 7.25 8.59
CA SER A 149 -8.21 7.54 9.93
C SER A 149 -7.49 8.88 9.95
N ILE A 150 -7.68 9.63 11.04
CA ILE A 150 -7.06 10.94 11.23
C ILE A 150 -5.75 10.77 11.99
N TYR A 151 -4.67 11.34 11.44
CA TYR A 151 -3.43 11.56 12.18
C TYR A 151 -3.26 13.04 12.51
N THR A 152 -2.45 13.34 13.52
CA THR A 152 -2.22 14.71 14.01
C THR A 152 -0.73 15.02 14.06
N TRP A 153 -0.37 16.16 14.63
CA TRP A 153 1.03 16.58 14.80
C TRP A 153 1.35 16.97 16.23
N THR A 154 2.63 16.92 16.57
CA THR A 154 3.18 17.37 17.83
C THR A 154 4.50 18.11 17.65
N TRP A 155 4.86 18.93 18.64
CA TRP A 155 6.15 19.59 18.70
C TRP A 155 7.22 18.65 19.25
N ILE A 156 8.38 18.62 18.61
CA ILE A 156 9.57 17.94 19.13
C ILE A 156 10.55 18.98 19.66
N PRO A 157 11.08 18.83 20.89
CA PRO A 157 12.06 19.75 21.45
C PRO A 157 13.26 19.95 20.51
N GLY A 158 13.58 21.20 20.20
CA GLY A 158 14.72 21.56 19.34
C GLY A 158 14.43 21.52 17.84
N ASP A 159 13.24 21.11 17.39
CA ASP A 159 12.82 21.21 15.98
C ASP A 159 11.87 22.40 15.78
N ARG A 160 12.01 23.10 14.65
CA ARG A 160 11.08 24.17 14.23
C ARG A 160 9.86 23.62 13.51
N LYS A 161 9.94 22.39 12.99
CA LYS A 161 8.84 21.73 12.29
C LYS A 161 8.16 20.74 13.23
N PRO A 162 6.83 20.71 13.29
CA PRO A 162 6.14 19.68 14.03
C PRO A 162 6.31 18.33 13.31
N ARG A 163 6.14 17.23 14.04
CA ARG A 163 6.19 15.86 13.50
C ARG A 163 4.81 15.22 13.53
N PRO A 164 4.46 14.42 12.52
CA PRO A 164 3.20 13.71 12.52
C PRO A 164 3.22 12.63 13.62
N MET A 165 2.10 12.48 14.30
CA MET A 165 1.80 11.37 15.21
C MET A 165 1.02 10.32 14.41
N LEU A 166 1.70 9.23 14.04
CA LEU A 166 1.18 8.20 13.14
C LEU A 166 0.80 6.90 13.86
N ASP A 167 1.02 6.84 15.17
CA ASP A 167 0.56 5.83 16.11
C ASP A 167 -0.93 6.02 16.40
N ILE A 168 -1.75 5.74 15.38
CA ILE A 168 -3.21 5.90 15.43
C ILE A 168 -3.90 4.53 15.47
N PRO A 169 -5.03 4.39 16.17
CA PRO A 169 -5.85 3.19 16.09
C PRO A 169 -6.31 2.97 14.64
N GLN A 170 -6.10 1.76 14.13
CA GLN A 170 -6.55 1.35 12.79
C GLN A 170 -7.40 0.08 12.87
N GLU A 171 -8.34 -0.04 11.93
CA GLU A 171 -9.10 -1.27 11.71
C GLU A 171 -8.43 -2.09 10.61
N CYS A 172 -7.90 -3.24 10.98
CA CYS A 172 -7.17 -4.14 10.07
C CYS A 172 -7.99 -5.41 9.79
N VAL A 173 -7.84 -5.93 8.57
CA VAL A 173 -8.36 -7.27 8.24
C VAL A 173 -7.61 -8.32 9.05
N ASN A 174 -8.32 -9.32 9.55
CA ASN A 174 -7.68 -10.49 10.17
C ASN A 174 -6.94 -11.30 9.09
N TRP A 175 -5.62 -11.22 9.10
CA TRP A 175 -4.77 -11.82 8.08
C TRP A 175 -4.73 -13.34 8.14
N ASP A 176 -4.83 -13.95 9.32
CA ASP A 176 -4.87 -15.41 9.42
C ASP A 176 -6.09 -15.97 8.70
N LYS A 177 -7.27 -15.39 8.94
CA LYS A 177 -8.50 -15.79 8.27
C LYS A 177 -8.44 -15.55 6.75
N LEU A 178 -7.95 -14.38 6.34
CA LEU A 178 -7.82 -14.05 4.92
C LEU A 178 -6.83 -15.00 4.22
N ASN A 179 -5.67 -15.23 4.84
CA ASN A 179 -4.61 -16.04 4.28
C ASN A 179 -4.99 -17.53 4.26
N SER A 180 -5.67 -18.04 5.29
CA SER A 180 -6.24 -19.40 5.26
C SER A 180 -7.26 -19.54 4.14
N TRP A 181 -8.19 -18.58 4.01
CA TRP A 181 -9.16 -18.60 2.91
C TRP A 181 -8.49 -18.60 1.53
N ALA A 182 -7.43 -17.79 1.34
CA ALA A 182 -6.69 -17.73 0.08
C ALA A 182 -5.89 -19.02 -0.16
N SER A 183 -5.23 -19.55 0.86
CA SER A 183 -4.41 -20.76 0.79
C SER A 183 -5.23 -21.99 0.42
N ASP A 184 -6.41 -22.17 1.03
CA ASP A 184 -7.35 -23.26 0.73
C ASP A 184 -7.81 -23.29 -0.74
N ARG A 185 -7.68 -22.17 -1.45
CA ARG A 185 -8.11 -21.98 -2.84
C ARG A 185 -6.94 -21.76 -3.80
N SER A 186 -5.73 -21.72 -3.27
CA SER A 186 -4.54 -21.52 -4.08
C SER A 186 -4.25 -22.78 -4.89
N PHE A 187 -3.74 -22.58 -6.10
CA PHE A 187 -3.28 -23.66 -6.97
C PHE A 187 -1.97 -23.23 -7.61
N ASP A 188 -1.17 -24.21 -8.02
CA ASP A 188 0.06 -23.92 -8.74
C ASP A 188 -0.23 -23.75 -10.22
N VAL A 189 -0.11 -22.52 -10.70
CA VAL A 189 -0.37 -22.15 -12.10
C VAL A 189 0.54 -22.89 -13.08
N PHE A 190 1.67 -23.44 -12.61
CA PHE A 190 2.62 -24.22 -13.40
C PHE A 190 2.33 -25.73 -13.39
N GLU A 191 1.25 -26.17 -12.73
CA GLU A 191 0.81 -27.56 -12.83
C GLU A 191 0.62 -27.96 -14.31
N PRO A 192 1.23 -29.06 -14.76
CA PRO A 192 1.18 -29.44 -16.17
C PRO A 192 -0.25 -29.60 -16.67
N ASN A 193 -0.56 -28.92 -17.77
CA ASN A 193 -1.88 -28.92 -18.43
C ASN A 193 -3.04 -28.35 -17.61
N LEU A 194 -2.76 -27.61 -16.52
CA LEU A 194 -3.81 -26.94 -15.76
C LEU A 194 -4.37 -25.72 -16.52
N LEU A 195 -3.48 -24.92 -17.10
CA LEU A 195 -3.82 -23.81 -17.99
C LEU A 195 -3.46 -24.15 -19.43
N VAL A 196 -4.47 -24.21 -20.29
CA VAL A 196 -4.33 -24.55 -21.72
C VAL A 196 -4.98 -23.47 -22.55
N HIS A 197 -4.18 -22.83 -23.40
CA HIS A 197 -4.68 -21.93 -24.42
C HIS A 197 -5.43 -22.75 -25.49
N PRO A 198 -6.65 -22.35 -25.90
CA PRO A 198 -7.47 -23.12 -26.83
C PRO A 198 -6.79 -23.46 -28.17
N GLU A 199 -5.88 -22.59 -28.62
CA GLU A 199 -5.18 -22.75 -29.89
C GLU A 199 -3.68 -23.08 -29.76
N LEU A 200 -3.04 -22.70 -28.64
CA LEU A 200 -1.58 -22.75 -28.49
C LEU A 200 -1.11 -23.89 -27.57
N GLY A 201 -2.05 -24.63 -26.96
CA GLY A 201 -1.72 -25.69 -26.02
C GLY A 201 -1.35 -25.16 -24.64
N SER A 202 -0.47 -25.85 -23.91
CA SER A 202 -0.09 -25.50 -22.54
C SER A 202 0.37 -24.04 -22.44
N SER A 203 -0.15 -23.28 -21.48
CA SER A 203 0.23 -21.87 -21.25
C SER A 203 1.68 -21.71 -20.76
N PHE A 204 2.23 -22.74 -20.12
CA PHE A 204 3.61 -22.77 -19.63
C PHE A 204 4.28 -24.09 -20.02
N PRO A 205 4.63 -24.29 -21.30
CA PRO A 205 5.25 -25.54 -21.73
C PRO A 205 6.69 -25.63 -21.21
N VAL A 206 7.09 -26.83 -20.81
CA VAL A 206 8.48 -27.12 -20.45
C VAL A 206 9.19 -27.65 -21.70
N VAL A 207 10.09 -26.85 -22.25
CA VAL A 207 10.92 -27.21 -23.41
C VAL A 207 12.38 -27.22 -22.95
N ASP A 208 13.12 -28.30 -23.23
CA ASP A 208 14.52 -28.47 -22.79
C ASP A 208 14.74 -28.24 -21.27
N ARG A 209 13.79 -28.72 -20.45
CA ARG A 209 13.76 -28.54 -18.98
C ARG A 209 13.65 -27.09 -18.52
N LYS A 210 13.23 -26.17 -19.39
CA LYS A 210 12.96 -24.76 -19.07
C LYS A 210 11.50 -24.42 -19.31
N LEU A 211 10.93 -23.65 -18.39
CA LEU A 211 9.59 -23.09 -18.54
C LEU A 211 9.64 -21.97 -19.58
N GLN A 212 8.76 -22.00 -20.57
CA GLN A 212 8.56 -20.87 -21.48
C GLN A 212 7.39 -20.01 -20.97
N SER A 213 7.65 -18.72 -20.73
CA SER A 213 6.68 -17.76 -20.19
C SER A 213 6.01 -16.89 -21.26
N SER A 214 6.46 -16.91 -22.51
CA SER A 214 5.83 -16.18 -23.61
C SER A 214 6.08 -16.86 -24.97
N ALA A 215 5.10 -16.74 -25.89
CA ALA A 215 5.24 -17.18 -27.28
C ALA A 215 5.96 -16.13 -28.17
N LEU A 216 6.24 -14.93 -27.64
CA LEU A 216 6.71 -13.76 -28.39
C LEU A 216 8.15 -13.34 -28.03
N SER A 217 8.74 -13.89 -26.97
CA SER A 217 10.11 -13.63 -26.55
C SER A 217 10.89 -14.93 -26.46
N ASN A 218 12.04 -14.99 -27.13
CA ASN A 218 13.08 -16.00 -26.88
C ASN A 218 13.81 -15.75 -25.54
N GLU A 219 13.20 -14.98 -24.64
CA GLU A 219 13.79 -14.60 -23.37
C GLU A 219 13.30 -15.54 -22.27
N THR A 220 14.25 -16.26 -21.69
CA THR A 220 14.06 -16.95 -20.42
C THR A 220 13.95 -15.90 -19.32
N GLY A 221 12.75 -15.34 -19.13
CA GLY A 221 12.53 -14.19 -18.25
C GLY A 221 11.34 -14.36 -17.34
N LEU A 222 11.60 -14.86 -16.13
CA LEU A 222 11.15 -14.37 -14.81
C LEU A 222 11.59 -15.43 -13.78
N ALA A 223 12.53 -15.05 -12.91
CA ALA A 223 12.89 -15.87 -11.76
C ALA A 223 11.63 -16.11 -10.91
N HIS A 224 11.46 -17.36 -10.49
CA HIS A 224 10.25 -17.86 -9.87
C HIS A 224 10.14 -17.35 -8.41
N PRO A 225 8.99 -16.81 -7.97
CA PRO A 225 8.80 -16.46 -6.57
C PRO A 225 8.98 -17.64 -5.59
N ARG A 226 8.70 -18.90 -5.98
CA ARG A 226 9.00 -20.06 -5.12
C ARG A 226 10.46 -20.51 -5.16
N GLN A 227 11.27 -20.11 -6.15
CA GLN A 227 12.70 -20.44 -6.12
C GLN A 227 13.42 -19.63 -5.02
N ASP A 228 13.01 -18.39 -4.79
CA ASP A 228 13.58 -17.55 -3.72
C ASP A 228 13.18 -18.03 -2.30
N PHE A 229 12.10 -18.81 -2.13
CA PHE A 229 11.71 -19.38 -0.84
C PHE A 229 12.31 -20.77 -0.55
N HIS A 230 12.71 -21.52 -1.58
CA HIS A 230 13.26 -22.86 -1.39
C HIS A 230 14.77 -22.88 -1.07
N ASP A 231 15.52 -21.82 -1.41
CA ASP A 231 16.96 -21.74 -1.09
C ASP A 231 17.28 -21.35 0.36
N HIS A 232 16.27 -21.06 1.19
CA HIS A 232 16.44 -20.74 2.62
C HIS A 232 15.69 -21.67 3.59
N SER A 233 15.05 -22.73 3.09
CA SER A 233 14.29 -23.66 3.95
C SER A 233 15.04 -24.96 4.29
N ALA A 234 16.33 -25.06 4.00
CA ALA A 234 17.15 -26.22 4.36
C ALA A 234 17.84 -26.12 5.74
N ASP A 235 17.72 -25.01 6.47
CA ASP A 235 18.30 -24.86 7.82
C ASP A 235 17.41 -23.97 8.72
N ALA A 236 16.22 -24.46 9.06
CA ALA A 236 15.47 -23.93 10.18
C ALA A 236 14.68 -25.07 10.84
N SER A 237 15.36 -25.79 11.73
CA SER A 237 14.68 -26.55 12.77
C SER A 237 13.81 -25.59 13.56
N SER A 238 12.49 -25.83 13.58
CA SER A 238 11.57 -25.56 14.69
C SER A 238 12.04 -24.48 15.67
N SER A 239 11.69 -23.23 15.40
CA SER A 239 11.62 -22.21 16.45
C SER A 239 10.32 -21.43 16.27
N ASP A 240 9.41 -21.63 17.22
CA ASP A 240 8.17 -20.88 17.38
C ASP A 240 8.44 -19.37 17.29
N ILE A 241 7.90 -18.72 16.26
CA ILE A 241 7.85 -17.27 16.19
C ILE A 241 6.61 -16.86 16.98
N HIS A 242 6.81 -16.59 18.27
CA HIS A 242 5.87 -15.77 19.02
C HIS A 242 5.95 -14.33 18.50
N ILE A 243 4.92 -13.94 17.76
CA ILE A 243 4.61 -12.52 17.54
C ILE A 243 4.13 -12.01 18.89
N HIS A 244 5.01 -11.36 19.64
CA HIS A 244 4.63 -10.66 20.84
C HIS A 244 3.75 -9.47 20.47
N THR A 245 2.51 -9.54 20.96
CA THR A 245 1.54 -8.46 21.15
C THR A 245 2.19 -7.31 21.93
#